data_AF-A0A328BTE4-F1
#
_entry.id   AF-A0A328BTE4-F1
#
_cell.length_a   1.000
_cell.length_b   1.000
_cell.length_c   1.000
_cell.angle_alpha   90.00
_cell.angle_beta   90.00
_cell.angle_gamma   90.00
#
_symmetry.space_group_name_H-M   'P 1'
#
loop_
_entity.id
_entity.type
_entity.pdbx_description
1 polymer ?
#
loop_
_entity_poly.entity_id
_entity_poly.type
_entity_poly.pdbx_seq_one_letter_code
_entity_poly.pdbx_strand_id
1 'polypeptide(L)'
;MRYVFAGLLVLLGHAVQAQIGLLQTGGRAAVSAHSLAKRPTKAGAKAKEAAAPPVKYVTPFTYRGQTVSHQRTAADQLKGKGSTEILALEALLEETYTAMRADSAQSFCPPARFDAIAAAARTAAGARPSWDYYAYQNELAFYQQEEARRQRLLNPPPPPARRPPVKRRG
;
A
#
# COMPACT_ATOMS: atom_id res chain seq x y z
N MET A 1 -34.96 38.34 -11.31
CA MET A 1 -35.81 37.56 -10.37
C MET A 1 -36.77 36.68 -11.16
N ARG A 2 -36.33 35.47 -11.56
CA ARG A 2 -37.14 34.38 -12.17
C ARG A 2 -36.15 33.39 -12.79
N TYR A 3 -35.60 32.48 -11.99
CA TYR A 3 -35.13 31.12 -12.36
C TYR A 3 -34.71 30.43 -11.05
N VAL A 4 -35.67 30.25 -10.15
CA VAL A 4 -35.52 29.48 -8.90
C VAL A 4 -36.48 28.32 -8.99
N PHE A 5 -36.27 27.38 -9.91
CA PHE A 5 -37.09 26.15 -10.03
C PHE A 5 -36.42 25.11 -10.97
N ALA A 6 -35.18 24.72 -10.67
CA ALA A 6 -34.54 23.55 -11.29
C ALA A 6 -33.54 22.87 -10.33
N GLY A 7 -33.94 22.78 -9.06
CA GLY A 7 -33.25 22.01 -8.03
C GLY A 7 -34.14 20.88 -7.54
N LEU A 8 -34.18 19.76 -8.27
CA LEU A 8 -34.63 18.46 -7.78
C LEU A 8 -34.29 17.42 -8.86
N LEU A 9 -33.73 16.27 -8.45
CA LEU A 9 -33.24 15.13 -9.27
C LEU A 9 -31.78 15.24 -9.77
N VAL A 10 -30.81 15.04 -8.88
CA VAL A 10 -29.89 13.87 -8.86
C VAL A 10 -29.25 13.87 -7.46
N LEU A 11 -29.98 13.31 -6.50
CA LEU A 11 -29.59 13.21 -5.09
C LEU A 11 -29.95 11.80 -4.64
N LEU A 12 -29.22 10.79 -5.12
CA LEU A 12 -29.41 9.40 -4.71
C LEU A 12 -28.13 8.57 -4.91
N GLY A 13 -27.55 8.09 -3.79
CA GLY A 13 -26.48 7.09 -3.70
C GLY A 13 -25.07 7.71 -3.65
N HIS A 14 -24.32 7.71 -2.56
CA HIS A 14 -24.06 6.63 -1.62
C HIS A 14 -23.68 7.22 -0.25
N ALA A 15 -24.57 7.12 0.73
CA ALA A 15 -24.29 7.42 2.12
C ALA A 15 -24.33 6.12 2.91
N VAL A 16 -23.22 5.38 2.99
CA VAL A 16 -23.04 4.32 3.99
C VAL A 16 -21.55 4.22 4.28
N GLN A 17 -21.15 4.59 5.51
CA GLN A 17 -20.37 3.76 6.44
C GLN A 17 -19.64 4.64 7.46
N ALA A 18 -20.42 5.34 8.30
CA ALA A 18 -19.95 5.89 9.56
C ALA A 18 -20.75 5.19 10.66
N GLN A 19 -20.17 4.13 11.26
CA GLN A 19 -20.57 3.52 12.54
C GLN A 19 -19.87 2.16 12.66
N ILE A 20 -18.69 2.10 13.30
CA ILE A 20 -18.35 1.10 14.35
C ILE A 20 -17.27 1.72 15.23
N GLY A 21 -17.69 2.65 16.09
CA GLY A 21 -16.97 3.00 17.31
C GLY A 21 -17.87 2.59 18.48
N LEU A 22 -17.28 2.14 19.58
CA LEU A 22 -17.90 1.59 20.80
C LEU A 22 -18.41 0.14 20.71
N LEU A 23 -17.52 -0.84 20.91
CA LEU A 23 -17.91 -2.03 21.70
C LEU A 23 -16.73 -2.86 22.27
N GLN A 24 -15.61 -2.26 22.71
CA GLN A 24 -14.55 -3.03 23.38
C GLN A 24 -13.93 -2.39 24.64
N THR A 25 -14.59 -1.40 25.24
CA THR A 25 -14.34 -1.02 26.64
C THR A 25 -15.46 -1.55 27.51
N GLY A 26 -15.24 -2.68 28.18
CA GLY A 26 -16.08 -3.10 29.29
C GLY A 26 -16.05 -4.60 29.55
N GLY A 27 -15.30 -5.02 30.57
CA GLY A 27 -15.40 -6.40 31.08
C GLY A 27 -14.20 -6.89 31.89
N ARG A 28 -13.90 -6.27 33.04
CA ARG A 28 -13.18 -6.95 34.13
C ARG A 28 -14.20 -7.68 35.01
N ALA A 29 -14.07 -9.01 35.14
CA ALA A 29 -14.43 -9.85 36.30
C ALA A 29 -14.18 -11.32 35.90
N ALA A 30 -13.20 -12.04 36.49
CA ALA A 30 -13.31 -12.89 37.69
C ALA A 30 -14.14 -14.17 37.42
N VAL A 31 -13.82 -15.42 37.78
CA VAL A 31 -13.02 -16.07 38.83
C VAL A 31 -12.63 -17.50 38.35
N SER A 32 -11.60 -18.04 39.00
CA SER A 32 -10.87 -19.31 38.95
C SER A 32 -11.60 -20.67 39.10
N ALA A 33 -10.94 -21.74 38.61
CA ALA A 33 -10.68 -23.07 39.22
C ALA A 33 -10.48 -24.11 38.08
N HIS A 34 -9.65 -25.14 38.07
CA HIS A 34 -8.76 -25.81 39.00
C HIS A 34 -7.82 -26.68 38.14
N SER A 35 -6.50 -26.69 38.41
CA SER A 35 -5.76 -27.96 38.44
C SER A 35 -4.53 -27.80 39.35
N LEU A 36 -4.63 -28.42 40.52
CA LEU A 36 -3.55 -28.62 41.47
C LEU A 36 -2.69 -29.78 40.98
N ALA A 37 -1.44 -29.52 40.61
CA ALA A 37 -0.40 -30.54 40.56
C ALA A 37 0.96 -29.97 40.97
N LYS A 38 1.24 -30.10 42.27
CA LYS A 38 2.51 -30.30 43.00
C LYS A 38 3.83 -29.75 42.38
N ARG A 39 4.44 -28.80 43.10
CA ARG A 39 5.87 -28.36 43.17
C ARG A 39 6.81 -29.51 43.63
N PRO A 40 8.18 -29.41 43.64
CA PRO A 40 9.08 -28.22 43.57
C PRO A 40 10.26 -28.42 42.57
N THR A 41 11.20 -27.52 42.23
CA THR A 41 12.25 -26.81 43.00
C THR A 41 13.07 -25.94 42.02
N LYS A 42 13.60 -24.80 42.49
CA LYS A 42 14.76 -24.03 42.01
C LYS A 42 15.15 -24.12 40.51
N ALA A 43 14.88 -23.04 39.78
CA ALA A 43 15.90 -22.35 38.99
C ALA A 43 15.39 -20.94 38.69
N GLY A 44 16.14 -19.93 39.14
CA GLY A 44 15.98 -18.56 38.67
C GLY A 44 16.41 -18.49 37.20
N ALA A 45 15.55 -18.92 36.30
CA ALA A 45 15.66 -18.54 34.91
C ALA A 45 14.99 -17.18 34.80
N LYS A 46 15.81 -16.12 34.82
CA LYS A 46 15.46 -14.89 34.09
C LYS A 46 15.08 -15.39 32.69
N ALA A 47 13.78 -15.44 32.41
CA ALA A 47 13.32 -15.48 31.04
C ALA A 47 13.92 -14.23 30.40
N LYS A 48 15.03 -14.41 29.68
CA LYS A 48 15.37 -13.52 28.59
C LYS A 48 14.13 -13.56 27.75
N GLU A 49 13.29 -12.54 27.89
CA GLU A 49 12.33 -12.13 26.89
C GLU A 49 13.11 -12.19 25.59
N ALA A 50 12.87 -13.28 24.84
CA ALA A 50 13.50 -13.47 23.57
C ALA A 50 13.03 -12.25 22.79
N ALA A 51 13.98 -11.34 22.51
CA ALA A 51 13.72 -10.16 21.72
C ALA A 51 12.91 -10.64 20.52
N ALA A 52 11.67 -10.18 20.43
CA ALA A 52 10.78 -10.59 19.36
C ALA A 52 11.56 -10.42 18.04
N PRO A 53 11.53 -11.44 17.15
CA PRO A 53 12.26 -11.34 15.90
C PRO A 53 11.89 -10.02 15.23
N PRO A 54 12.85 -9.31 14.61
CA PRO A 54 12.58 -8.03 13.99
C PRO A 54 11.39 -8.19 13.05
N VAL A 55 10.30 -7.50 13.36
CA VAL A 55 9.07 -7.59 12.58
C VAL A 55 9.40 -7.04 11.20
N LYS A 56 9.54 -7.94 10.23
CA LYS A 56 9.68 -7.55 8.82
C LYS A 56 8.30 -7.14 8.34
N TYR A 57 8.09 -5.84 8.17
CA TYR A 57 6.87 -5.24 7.61
C TYR A 57 6.75 -5.39 6.09
N VAL A 58 7.59 -6.24 5.48
CA VAL A 58 7.68 -6.45 4.05
C VAL A 58 7.04 -7.78 3.69
N THR A 59 5.87 -7.71 3.06
CA THR A 59 5.16 -8.86 2.51
C THR A 59 5.31 -8.87 0.99
N PRO A 60 5.64 -10.00 0.35
CA PRO A 60 5.60 -10.07 -1.10
C PRO A 60 4.14 -10.16 -1.59
N PHE A 61 3.84 -9.54 -2.73
CA PHE A 61 2.64 -9.86 -3.51
C PHE A 61 3.03 -10.33 -4.90
N THR A 62 2.17 -11.15 -5.50
CA THR A 62 2.34 -11.64 -6.87
C THR A 62 1.36 -10.95 -7.79
N TYR A 63 1.86 -10.37 -8.87
CA TYR A 63 1.04 -9.78 -9.92
C TYR A 63 1.57 -10.23 -11.29
N ARG A 64 0.71 -10.90 -12.07
CA ARG A 64 1.03 -11.42 -13.40
C ARG A 64 2.34 -12.25 -13.46
N GLY A 65 2.59 -13.06 -12.43
CA GLY A 65 3.77 -13.92 -12.34
C GLY A 65 5.04 -13.21 -11.87
N GLN A 66 4.99 -11.90 -11.59
CA GLN A 66 6.08 -11.17 -10.95
C GLN A 66 5.82 -11.04 -9.45
N THR A 67 6.85 -11.27 -8.64
CA THR A 67 6.81 -11.08 -7.19
C THR A 67 7.42 -9.73 -6.86
N VAL A 68 6.70 -8.91 -6.11
CA VAL A 68 7.10 -7.55 -5.75
C VAL A 68 7.00 -7.40 -4.24
N SER A 69 8.00 -6.73 -3.65
CA SER A 69 7.98 -6.40 -2.22
C SER A 69 6.95 -5.31 -1.95
N HIS A 70 6.15 -5.50 -0.89
CA HIS A 70 5.16 -4.53 -0.44
C HIS A 70 5.32 -4.34 1.06
N GLN A 71 5.74 -3.15 1.44
CA GLN A 71 6.05 -2.81 2.82
C GLN A 71 4.95 -1.93 3.39
N ARG A 72 4.30 -2.40 4.46
CA ARG A 72 3.27 -1.64 5.20
C ARG A 72 3.50 -1.82 6.69
N THR A 73 3.72 -0.72 7.37
CA THR A 73 4.05 -0.70 8.79
C THR A 73 2.85 -0.21 9.57
N ALA A 74 2.41 -0.99 10.56
CA ALA A 74 1.32 -0.57 11.41
C ALA A 74 1.70 0.69 12.21
N ALA A 75 0.78 1.64 12.35
CA ALA A 75 1.06 2.95 12.94
C ALA A 75 1.56 2.87 14.40
N ASP A 76 1.14 1.85 15.15
CA ASP A 76 1.59 1.55 16.51
C ASP A 76 3.05 1.06 16.58
N GLN A 77 3.53 0.46 15.49
CA GLN A 77 4.90 -0.02 15.35
C GLN A 77 5.86 1.06 14.85
N LEU A 78 5.33 2.08 14.16
CA LEU A 78 6.10 3.16 13.60
C LEU A 78 6.31 4.29 14.61
N LYS A 79 7.34 4.16 15.45
CA LYS A 79 7.66 5.14 16.50
C LYS A 79 8.81 6.07 16.12
N GLY A 80 8.81 7.27 16.69
CA GLY A 80 9.90 8.24 16.60
C GLY A 80 9.79 9.22 15.44
N LYS A 81 10.88 9.95 15.17
CA LYS A 81 10.95 10.96 14.12
C LYS A 81 10.75 10.33 12.74
N GLY A 82 10.01 11.02 11.87
CA GLY A 82 9.76 10.57 10.50
C GLY A 82 8.64 9.55 10.37
N SER A 83 7.90 9.27 11.45
CA SER A 83 6.81 8.28 11.41
C SER A 83 5.67 8.73 10.51
N THR A 84 5.23 9.99 10.65
CA THR A 84 4.17 10.58 9.85
C THR A 84 4.50 10.55 8.35
N GLU A 85 5.74 10.85 7.99
CA GLU A 85 6.22 10.89 6.61
C GLU A 85 6.26 9.51 5.96
N ILE A 86 6.66 8.47 6.71
CA ILE A 86 6.62 7.09 6.23
C ILE A 86 5.16 6.62 6.10
N LEU A 87 4.29 6.92 7.06
CA LEU A 87 2.86 6.57 6.94
C LEU A 87 2.21 7.26 5.73
N ALA A 88 2.57 8.51 5.46
CA ALA A 88 2.10 9.23 4.28
C ALA A 88 2.60 8.58 2.96
N LEU A 89 3.87 8.16 2.92
CA LEU A 89 4.40 7.39 1.79
C LEU A 89 3.67 6.06 1.61
N GLU A 90 3.50 5.30 2.70
CA GLU A 90 2.83 4.00 2.67
C GLU A 90 1.35 4.12 2.27
N ALA A 91 0.66 5.19 2.68
CA ALA A 91 -0.71 5.47 2.26
C ALA A 91 -0.82 5.70 0.74
N LEU A 92 0.08 6.49 0.15
CA LEU A 92 0.10 6.72 -1.31
C LEU A 92 0.42 5.44 -2.10
N LEU A 93 1.35 4.63 -1.59
CA LEU A 93 1.65 3.32 -2.19
C LEU A 93 0.46 2.37 -2.08
N GLU A 94 -0.28 2.38 -0.96
CA GLU A 94 -1.47 1.55 -0.77
C GLU A 94 -2.63 1.97 -1.69
N GLU A 95 -2.86 3.28 -1.84
CA GLU A 95 -3.85 3.80 -2.78
C GLU A 95 -3.49 3.39 -4.23
N THR A 96 -2.21 3.40 -4.57
CA THR A 96 -1.74 2.99 -5.90
C THR A 96 -1.89 1.49 -6.11
N TYR A 97 -1.56 0.68 -5.10
CA TYR A 97 -1.75 -0.77 -5.10
C TYR A 97 -3.22 -1.15 -5.30
N THR A 98 -4.12 -0.53 -4.54
CA THR A 98 -5.55 -0.78 -4.63
C THR A 98 -6.11 -0.37 -5.99
N ALA A 99 -5.71 0.79 -6.53
CA ALA A 99 -6.08 1.23 -7.88
C ALA A 99 -5.58 0.27 -8.97
N MET A 100 -4.35 -0.21 -8.86
CA MET A 100 -3.78 -1.20 -9.79
C MET A 100 -4.61 -2.50 -9.81
N ARG A 101 -5.09 -2.94 -8.64
CA ARG A 101 -5.87 -4.18 -8.51
C ARG A 101 -7.34 -4.04 -8.91
N ALA A 102 -7.90 -2.84 -8.82
CA ALA A 102 -9.30 -2.60 -9.14
C ALA A 102 -9.61 -2.82 -10.62
N ASP A 103 -8.72 -2.37 -11.51
CA ASP A 103 -8.87 -2.53 -12.96
C ASP A 103 -7.49 -2.79 -13.57
N SER A 104 -7.38 -3.73 -14.52
CA SER A 104 -6.12 -4.12 -15.15
C SER A 104 -5.80 -3.39 -16.47
N ALA A 105 -6.76 -2.62 -16.98
CA ALA A 105 -6.69 -1.91 -18.25
C ALA A 105 -6.57 -0.38 -18.09
N GLN A 106 -7.10 0.18 -16.99
CA GLN A 106 -7.05 1.62 -16.75
C GLN A 106 -5.68 2.10 -16.25
N SER A 107 -5.37 3.38 -16.50
CA SER A 107 -4.25 4.05 -15.85
C SER A 107 -4.47 4.07 -14.33
N PHE A 108 -3.46 3.68 -13.56
CA PHE A 108 -3.54 3.61 -12.09
C PHE A 108 -2.43 4.40 -11.40
N CYS A 109 -1.32 4.65 -12.12
CA CYS A 109 -0.19 5.46 -11.64
C CYS A 109 0.16 6.54 -12.66
N PRO A 110 -0.71 7.55 -12.87
CA PRO A 110 -0.39 8.66 -13.78
C PRO A 110 0.84 9.45 -13.28
N PRO A 111 1.52 10.23 -14.15
CA PRO A 111 2.76 10.93 -13.80
C PRO A 111 2.67 11.77 -12.51
N ALA A 112 1.55 12.48 -12.31
CA ALA A 112 1.34 13.28 -11.11
C ALA A 112 1.32 12.44 -9.81
N ARG A 113 0.78 11.21 -9.86
CA ARG A 113 0.77 10.28 -8.72
C ARG A 113 2.17 9.72 -8.47
N PHE A 114 2.87 9.35 -9.54
CA PHE A 114 4.27 8.92 -9.43
C PHE A 114 5.14 10.00 -8.77
N ASP A 115 5.00 11.25 -9.20
CA ASP A 115 5.75 12.39 -8.65
C ASP A 115 5.41 12.64 -7.17
N ALA A 116 4.13 12.49 -6.80
CA ALA A 116 3.68 12.59 -5.41
C ALA A 116 4.32 11.50 -4.53
N ILE A 117 4.36 10.24 -4.99
CA ILE A 117 5.02 9.15 -4.26
C ILE A 117 6.52 9.41 -4.15
N ALA A 118 7.17 9.84 -5.24
CA ALA A 118 8.60 10.15 -5.24
C ALA A 118 8.93 11.31 -4.29
N ALA A 119 8.09 12.35 -4.23
CA ALA A 119 8.23 13.46 -3.30
C ALA A 119 8.03 13.01 -1.83
N ALA A 120 7.02 12.18 -1.56
CA ALA A 120 6.80 11.60 -0.24
C ALA A 120 7.99 10.74 0.19
N ALA A 121 8.55 9.93 -0.72
CA ALA A 121 9.73 9.10 -0.44
C ALA A 121 10.96 9.95 -0.08
N ARG A 122 11.20 11.04 -0.82
CA ARG A 122 12.29 12.00 -0.48
C ARG A 122 12.07 12.66 0.88
N THR A 123 10.83 13.05 1.19
CA THR A 123 10.47 13.68 2.45
C THR A 123 10.67 12.72 3.62
N ALA A 124 10.21 11.47 3.47
CA ALA A 124 10.43 10.41 4.45
C ALA A 124 11.93 10.14 4.66
N ALA A 125 12.71 10.02 3.58
CA ALA A 125 14.15 9.81 3.64
C ALA A 125 14.88 10.95 4.38
N GLY A 126 14.47 12.20 4.18
CA GLY A 126 14.99 13.35 4.93
C GLY A 126 14.61 13.32 6.41
N ALA A 127 13.40 12.87 6.75
CA ALA A 127 12.93 12.81 8.13
C ALA A 127 13.50 11.62 8.91
N ARG A 128 13.70 10.47 8.24
CA ARG A 128 14.23 9.23 8.84
C ARG A 128 15.22 8.52 7.87
N PRO A 129 16.49 8.95 7.84
CA PRO A 129 17.50 8.40 6.93
C PRO A 129 17.89 6.94 7.21
N SER A 130 17.73 6.47 8.45
CA SER A 130 18.08 5.10 8.85
C SER A 130 17.02 4.05 8.51
N TRP A 131 15.90 4.46 7.91
CA TRP A 131 14.85 3.55 7.47
C TRP A 131 15.26 2.84 6.18
N ASP A 132 14.81 1.59 6.01
CA ASP A 132 15.03 0.85 4.77
C ASP A 132 13.98 1.25 3.72
N TYR A 133 14.44 1.90 2.64
CA TYR A 133 13.59 2.35 1.54
C TYR A 133 13.59 1.41 0.33
N TYR A 134 14.36 0.32 0.38
CA TYR A 134 14.57 -0.55 -0.77
C TYR A 134 13.24 -1.16 -1.28
N ALA A 135 12.37 -1.61 -0.36
CA ALA A 135 11.08 -2.18 -0.74
C ALA A 135 10.18 -1.16 -1.45
N TYR A 136 10.12 0.08 -0.96
CA TYR A 136 9.30 1.14 -1.60
C TYR A 136 9.82 1.50 -2.99
N GLN A 137 11.15 1.53 -3.17
CA GLN A 137 11.76 1.82 -4.47
C GLN A 137 11.42 0.72 -5.50
N ASN A 138 11.50 -0.55 -5.09
CA ASN A 138 11.13 -1.67 -5.94
C ASN A 138 9.64 -1.65 -6.31
N GLU A 139 8.77 -1.38 -5.33
CA GLU A 139 7.33 -1.26 -5.53
C GLU A 139 7.00 -0.13 -6.54
N LEU A 140 7.63 1.04 -6.38
CA LEU A 140 7.42 2.18 -7.28
C LEU A 140 7.94 1.92 -8.71
N ALA A 141 9.11 1.29 -8.85
CA ALA A 141 9.66 0.91 -10.15
C ALA A 141 8.74 -0.08 -10.87
N PHE A 142 8.16 -1.03 -10.14
CA PHE A 142 7.18 -1.95 -10.67
C PHE A 142 5.91 -1.22 -11.15
N TYR A 143 5.36 -0.27 -10.37
CA TYR A 143 4.20 0.51 -10.80
C TYR A 143 4.47 1.30 -12.08
N GLN A 144 5.65 1.88 -12.22
CA GLN A 144 6.03 2.58 -13.45
C GLN A 144 6.06 1.65 -14.67
N GLN A 145 6.59 0.44 -14.51
CA GLN A 145 6.65 -0.56 -15.59
C GLN A 145 5.25 -1.04 -15.99
N GLU A 146 4.40 -1.34 -15.00
CA GLU A 146 3.05 -1.82 -15.24
C GLU A 146 2.16 -0.73 -15.86
N GLU A 147 2.30 0.53 -15.45
CA GLU A 147 1.62 1.67 -16.07
C GLU A 147 2.07 1.83 -17.53
N ALA A 148 3.38 1.82 -17.80
CA ALA A 148 3.91 1.91 -19.17
C ALA A 148 3.38 0.75 -20.04
N ARG A 149 3.25 -0.44 -19.48
CA ARG A 149 2.67 -1.60 -20.18
C ARG A 149 1.17 -1.37 -20.48
N ARG A 150 0.38 -0.84 -19.56
CA ARG A 150 -1.04 -0.52 -19.79
C ARG A 150 -1.20 0.57 -20.84
N GLN A 151 -0.39 1.62 -20.78
CA GLN A 151 -0.38 2.70 -21.77
C GLN A 151 -0.07 2.21 -23.18
N ARG A 152 0.87 1.27 -23.34
CA ARG A 152 1.17 0.64 -24.64
C ARG A 152 0.00 -0.20 -25.19
N LEU A 153 -0.85 -0.76 -24.33
CA LEU A 153 -2.06 -1.47 -24.79
C LEU A 153 -3.17 -0.51 -25.19
N LEU A 154 -3.33 0.61 -24.48
CA LEU A 154 -4.31 1.64 -24.82
C LEU A 154 -3.92 2.41 -26.09
N ASN A 155 -2.63 2.70 -26.25
CA ASN A 155 -2.05 3.42 -27.38
C ASN A 155 -1.00 2.55 -28.07
N PRO A 156 -1.42 1.53 -28.85
CA PRO A 156 -0.47 0.68 -29.55
C PRO A 156 0.33 1.52 -30.56
N PRO A 157 1.64 1.26 -30.71
CA PRO A 157 2.44 1.96 -31.72
C PRO A 157 1.86 1.71 -33.11
N PRO A 158 1.91 2.71 -34.02
CA PRO A 158 1.44 2.52 -35.38
C PRO A 158 2.21 1.36 -36.04
N PRO A 159 1.55 0.58 -36.90
CA PRO A 159 2.20 -0.53 -37.59
C PRO A 159 3.43 0.01 -38.36
N PRO A 160 4.52 -0.77 -38.43
CA PRO A 160 5.71 -0.33 -39.15
C PRO A 160 5.32 0.00 -40.60
N ALA A 161 5.74 1.18 -41.07
CA ALA A 161 5.51 1.59 -42.44
C ALA A 161 6.03 0.50 -43.38
N ARG A 162 5.16 -0.04 -44.25
CA ARG A 162 5.56 -1.01 -45.25
C ARG A 162 6.64 -0.35 -46.11
N ARG A 163 7.87 -0.87 -46.06
CA ARG A 163 8.95 -0.36 -46.91
C ARG A 163 8.51 -0.55 -48.37
N PRO A 164 8.63 0.48 -49.23
CA PRO A 164 8.33 0.31 -50.64
C PRO A 164 9.24 -0.77 -51.22
N PRO A 165 8.75 -1.60 -52.17
CA PRO A 165 9.55 -2.65 -52.77
C PRO A 165 10.80 -2.04 -53.42
N VAL A 166 11.97 -2.53 -53.03
CA VAL A 166 13.23 -2.15 -53.66
C VAL A 166 13.19 -2.63 -55.11
N LYS A 167 13.05 -1.71 -56.07
CA LYS A 167 13.24 -2.03 -57.49
C LYS A 167 14.69 -2.47 -57.69
N ARG A 168 14.92 -3.78 -57.82
CA ARG A 168 16.20 -4.31 -58.34
C ARG A 168 16.36 -3.77 -59.77
N ARG A 169 17.35 -2.91 -59.99
CA ARG A 169 17.82 -2.59 -61.35
C ARG A 169 18.59 -3.81 -61.84
N GLY A 170 18.11 -4.39 -62.95
CA GLY A 170 18.86 -5.37 -63.74
C GLY A 170 19.83 -4.69 -64.69
#